data_AF-A0A8C0XBI9-F1
#
_entry.id   AF-A0A8C0XBI9-F1
#
_cell.length_a   1.000
_cell.length_b   1.000
_cell.length_c   1.000
_cell.angle_alpha   90.00
_cell.angle_beta   90.00
_cell.angle_gamma   90.00
#
_symmetry.space_group_name_H-M   'P 1'
#
loop_
_entity.id
_entity.type
_entity.pdbx_description
1 polymer ?
#
loop_
_entity_poly.entity_id
_entity_poly.type
_entity_poly.pdbx_seq_one_letter_code
_entity_poly.pdbx_strand_id
1 'polypeptide(L)'
;MSFKISCQGATSIKTFVDFLWHKLTPAVSATIWGKMVIKIAGDMRATCPAFNGNRANLEKHILISLAEEENFDNYWQYLHYTKSFFSSYIENHIKRYCSNEGGEKVKTFLKISLDDIRNAILSAIRESTAVAKDKSSTASGWLDLFCDHLGSNLIFPRRGLISIEHQEINDIEFLKEAMSAALDPAMKKVEENCSSMPTDEMVPEIEKILSEHLCGCWKQCPLCNAICTNTIPTHEGDHNVPFHRPQAVNGWHKHRTDHFVIDCCTSSVASDRFMLLGNDRKIPYKNYRQAGGDYATWSITPDSSTQPYWKWFVSHFRSKLEEKYQKKFTDTGKFLMHGPKLQSRMCLMT
;
A
#
# COMPACT_ATOMS: atom_id res chain seq x y z
N MET A 1 -34.08 39.27 36.05
CA MET A 1 -33.96 38.85 34.63
C MET A 1 -35.31 38.32 34.17
N SER A 2 -35.82 38.76 33.02
CA SER A 2 -37.13 38.31 32.51
C SER A 2 -37.00 36.96 31.80
N PHE A 3 -38.05 36.12 31.89
CA PHE A 3 -38.11 34.81 31.23
C PHE A 3 -37.80 34.89 29.72
N LYS A 4 -38.25 35.95 29.03
CA LYS A 4 -37.98 36.18 27.60
C LYS A 4 -36.49 36.31 27.26
N ILE A 5 -35.71 37.00 28.09
CA ILE A 5 -34.27 37.19 27.87
C ILE A 5 -33.52 35.86 28.04
N SER A 6 -33.91 35.05 29.03
CA SER A 6 -33.35 33.72 29.24
C SER A 6 -33.67 32.76 28.08
N CYS A 7 -34.91 32.76 27.56
CA CYS A 7 -35.28 31.94 26.40
C CYS A 7 -34.54 32.34 25.10
N GLN A 8 -34.27 33.64 24.88
CA GLN A 8 -33.51 34.11 23.73
C GLN A 8 -32.04 33.68 23.80
N GLY A 9 -31.41 33.79 24.98
CA GLY A 9 -30.03 33.33 25.20
C GLY A 9 -29.87 31.82 24.95
N ALA A 10 -30.80 31.02 25.46
CA ALA A 10 -30.80 29.56 25.24
C ALA A 10 -30.97 29.18 23.75
N THR A 11 -31.78 29.94 23.00
CA THR A 11 -32.00 29.73 21.56
C THR A 11 -30.75 30.08 20.73
N SER A 12 -30.06 31.16 21.09
CA SER A 12 -28.79 31.57 20.46
C SER A 12 -27.73 30.49 20.62
N ILE A 13 -27.52 30.02 21.87
CA ILE A 13 -26.53 28.98 22.18
C ILE A 13 -26.85 27.67 21.48
N LYS A 14 -28.13 27.28 21.42
CA LYS A 14 -28.53 26.08 20.67
C LYS A 14 -28.14 26.18 19.19
N THR A 15 -28.42 27.32 18.55
CA THR A 15 -28.10 27.54 17.13
C THR A 15 -26.59 27.53 16.88
N PHE A 16 -25.82 28.11 17.80
CA PHE A 16 -24.35 28.06 17.80
C PHE A 16 -23.83 26.62 17.83
N VAL A 17 -24.32 25.83 18.79
CA VAL A 17 -23.92 24.43 19.01
C VAL A 17 -24.31 23.55 17.82
N ASP A 18 -25.55 23.69 17.33
CA ASP A 18 -26.03 22.94 16.17
C ASP A 18 -25.17 23.21 14.92
N PHE A 19 -24.82 24.47 14.66
CA PHE A 19 -23.94 24.84 13.55
C PHE A 19 -22.53 24.28 13.73
N LEU A 20 -21.96 24.40 14.93
CA LEU A 20 -20.62 23.92 15.23
C LEU A 20 -20.54 22.40 15.02
N TRP A 21 -21.50 21.63 15.55
CA TRP A 21 -21.56 20.18 15.35
C TRP A 21 -21.81 19.78 13.90
N HIS A 22 -22.59 20.56 13.15
CA HIS A 22 -22.77 20.34 11.72
C HIS A 22 -21.44 20.46 10.95
N LYS A 23 -20.53 21.33 11.38
CA LYS A 23 -19.17 21.44 10.79
C LYS A 23 -18.19 20.43 11.36
N LEU A 24 -18.29 20.12 12.65
CA LEU A 24 -17.36 19.26 13.37
C LEU A 24 -17.53 17.79 12.97
N THR A 25 -18.77 17.32 12.81
CA THR A 25 -19.09 15.91 12.52
C THR A 25 -18.35 15.38 11.28
N PRO A 26 -18.39 16.05 10.09
CA PRO A 26 -17.63 15.60 8.93
C PRO A 26 -16.11 15.63 9.13
N ALA A 27 -15.60 16.64 9.86
CA ALA A 27 -14.16 16.75 10.16
C ALA A 27 -13.67 15.61 11.07
N VAL A 28 -14.51 15.20 12.02
CA VAL A 28 -14.27 14.03 12.87
C VAL A 28 -14.24 12.77 12.03
N SER A 29 -15.24 12.51 11.18
CA SER A 29 -15.26 11.34 10.30
C SER A 29 -14.01 11.27 9.41
N ALA A 30 -13.61 12.38 8.77
CA ALA A 30 -12.40 12.43 7.95
C ALA A 30 -11.10 12.18 8.76
N THR A 31 -11.05 12.65 10.00
CA THR A 31 -9.90 12.41 10.88
C THR A 31 -9.81 10.96 11.32
N ILE A 32 -10.95 10.33 11.67
CA ILE A 32 -11.01 8.89 11.97
C ILE A 32 -10.54 8.10 10.76
N TRP A 33 -11.03 8.44 9.57
CA TRP A 33 -10.62 7.79 8.33
C TRP A 33 -9.09 7.79 8.14
N GLY A 34 -8.46 8.96 8.25
CA GLY A 34 -7.00 9.07 8.15
C GLY A 34 -6.26 8.24 9.22
N LYS A 35 -6.74 8.24 10.47
CA LYS A 35 -6.18 7.40 11.54
C LYS A 35 -6.34 5.91 11.25
N MET A 36 -7.49 5.51 10.71
CA MET A 36 -7.80 4.13 10.37
C MET A 36 -6.87 3.60 9.28
N VAL A 37 -6.65 4.37 8.20
CA VAL A 37 -5.71 4.03 7.11
C VAL A 37 -4.32 3.72 7.68
N ILE A 38 -3.82 4.60 8.55
CA ILE A 38 -2.48 4.46 9.15
C ILE A 38 -2.42 3.24 10.10
N LYS A 39 -3.44 3.05 10.95
CA LYS A 39 -3.49 1.92 11.89
C LYS A 39 -3.54 0.57 11.16
N ILE A 40 -4.35 0.46 10.10
CA ILE A 40 -4.46 -0.76 9.30
C ILE A 40 -3.14 -1.05 8.58
N ALA A 41 -2.57 -0.07 7.86
CA ALA A 41 -1.28 -0.24 7.18
C ALA A 41 -0.18 -0.64 8.17
N GLY A 42 -0.17 -0.04 9.37
CA GLY A 42 0.77 -0.37 10.44
C GLY A 42 0.62 -1.81 10.94
N ASP A 43 -0.59 -2.26 11.25
CA ASP A 43 -0.84 -3.63 11.72
C ASP A 43 -0.52 -4.66 10.63
N MET A 44 -0.87 -4.38 9.37
CA MET A 44 -0.53 -5.25 8.25
C MET A 44 0.99 -5.42 8.11
N ARG A 45 1.77 -4.35 8.22
CA ARG A 45 3.25 -4.43 8.20
C ARG A 45 3.81 -5.27 9.36
N ALA A 46 3.18 -5.18 10.53
CA ALA A 46 3.63 -5.90 11.71
C ALA A 46 3.24 -7.40 11.69
N THR A 47 2.08 -7.73 11.11
CA THR A 47 1.45 -9.05 11.29
C THR A 47 1.33 -9.87 10.01
N CYS A 48 1.32 -9.25 8.82
CA CYS A 48 1.27 -9.96 7.55
C CYS A 48 2.69 -10.31 7.08
N PRO A 49 3.06 -11.61 6.95
CA PRO A 49 4.41 -12.01 6.56
C PRO A 49 4.89 -11.39 5.23
N ALA A 50 3.99 -11.25 4.25
CA ALA A 50 4.30 -10.65 2.94
C ALA A 50 4.71 -9.17 3.02
N PHE A 51 4.25 -8.44 4.04
CA PHE A 51 4.47 -7.00 4.20
C PHE A 51 5.47 -6.67 5.31
N ASN A 52 5.98 -7.69 6.00
CA ASN A 52 7.01 -7.54 7.01
C ASN A 52 8.40 -7.62 6.36
N GLY A 53 9.06 -6.47 6.20
CA GLY A 53 10.42 -6.39 5.66
C GLY A 53 10.51 -5.52 4.41
N ASN A 54 11.26 -5.98 3.41
CA ASN A 54 11.53 -5.23 2.20
C ASN A 54 10.86 -5.85 0.97
N ARG A 55 11.02 -5.19 -0.19
CA ARG A 55 10.44 -5.62 -1.46
C ARG A 55 10.81 -7.05 -1.88
N ALA A 56 12.01 -7.52 -1.57
CA ALA A 56 12.43 -8.89 -1.92
C ALA A 56 11.64 -9.93 -1.11
N ASN A 57 11.29 -9.63 0.14
CA ASN A 57 10.37 -10.47 0.92
C ASN A 57 8.97 -10.50 0.29
N LEU A 58 8.45 -9.34 -0.13
CA LEU A 58 7.18 -9.29 -0.86
C LEU A 58 7.22 -10.13 -2.15
N GLU A 59 8.28 -9.98 -2.97
CA GLU A 59 8.47 -10.76 -4.21
C GLU A 59 8.48 -12.26 -3.93
N LYS A 60 9.15 -12.71 -2.87
CA LYS A 60 9.12 -14.11 -2.43
C LYS A 60 7.69 -14.60 -2.17
N HIS A 61 6.90 -13.85 -1.40
CA HIS A 61 5.51 -14.22 -1.12
C HIS A 61 4.62 -14.20 -2.37
N ILE A 62 4.86 -13.26 -3.29
CA ILE A 62 4.22 -13.23 -4.61
C ILE A 62 4.54 -14.50 -5.40
N LEU A 63 5.81 -14.90 -5.47
CA LEU A 63 6.24 -16.10 -6.20
C LEU A 63 5.65 -17.38 -5.59
N ILE A 64 5.48 -17.43 -4.27
CA ILE A 64 4.77 -18.52 -3.58
C ILE A 64 3.31 -18.56 -4.04
N SER A 65 2.59 -17.44 -3.94
CA SER A 65 1.18 -17.33 -4.37
C SER A 65 0.99 -17.75 -5.82
N LEU A 66 1.85 -17.25 -6.73
CA LEU A 66 1.82 -17.62 -8.14
C LEU A 66 2.03 -19.11 -8.37
N ALA A 67 2.88 -19.77 -7.57
CA ALA A 67 3.12 -21.21 -7.68
C ALA A 67 2.00 -22.06 -7.07
N GLU A 68 1.24 -21.52 -6.12
CA GLU A 68 0.04 -22.16 -5.57
C GLU A 68 -1.17 -22.00 -6.52
N GLU A 69 -1.32 -20.83 -7.14
CA GLU A 69 -2.40 -20.52 -8.08
C GLU A 69 -2.22 -21.23 -9.42
N GLU A 70 -0.97 -21.50 -9.83
CA GLU A 70 -0.59 -22.08 -11.13
C GLU A 70 -1.31 -21.40 -12.34
N ASN A 71 -1.58 -20.09 -12.24
CA ASN A 71 -2.24 -19.31 -13.28
C ASN A 71 -1.22 -18.59 -14.19
N PHE A 72 -1.15 -19.00 -15.46
CA PHE A 72 -0.20 -18.43 -16.42
C PHE A 72 -0.38 -16.92 -16.66
N ASP A 73 -1.61 -16.42 -16.69
CA ASP A 73 -1.87 -15.01 -16.93
C ASP A 73 -1.39 -14.14 -15.76
N ASN A 74 -1.51 -14.63 -14.53
CA ASN A 74 -0.94 -13.96 -13.36
C ASN A 74 0.60 -13.93 -13.43
N TYR A 75 1.23 -15.04 -13.83
CA TYR A 75 2.67 -15.03 -14.13
C TYR A 75 3.02 -14.02 -15.23
N TRP A 76 2.23 -13.97 -16.29
CA TRP A 76 2.47 -13.04 -17.39
C TRP A 76 2.43 -11.57 -16.92
N GLN A 77 1.44 -11.23 -16.11
CA GLN A 77 1.33 -9.90 -15.48
C GLN A 77 2.52 -9.63 -14.55
N TYR A 78 2.90 -10.58 -13.71
CA TYR A 78 4.09 -10.46 -12.86
C TYR A 78 5.38 -10.23 -13.66
N LEU A 79 5.56 -10.93 -14.78
CA LEU A 79 6.80 -10.88 -15.56
C LEU A 79 6.95 -9.61 -16.40
N HIS A 80 5.85 -9.09 -16.94
CA HIS A 80 5.85 -8.01 -17.94
C HIS A 80 5.21 -6.70 -17.47
N TYR A 81 4.36 -6.76 -16.45
CA TYR A 81 3.65 -5.61 -15.87
C TYR A 81 3.90 -5.54 -14.36
N THR A 82 5.15 -5.78 -13.94
CA THR A 82 5.41 -6.16 -12.55
C THR A 82 4.99 -5.13 -11.53
N LYS A 83 5.22 -3.83 -11.79
CA LYS A 83 4.80 -2.78 -10.85
C LYS A 83 3.28 -2.79 -10.62
N SER A 84 2.50 -2.98 -11.69
CA SER A 84 1.05 -3.10 -11.60
C SER A 84 0.65 -4.36 -10.86
N PHE A 85 1.32 -5.49 -11.12
CA PHE A 85 1.03 -6.75 -10.44
C PHE A 85 1.27 -6.67 -8.93
N PHE A 86 2.39 -6.04 -8.50
CA PHE A 86 2.67 -5.84 -7.07
C PHE A 86 1.58 -5.00 -6.40
N SER A 87 1.15 -3.92 -7.05
CA SER A 87 0.07 -3.07 -6.56
C SER A 87 -1.23 -3.86 -6.39
N SER A 88 -1.67 -4.58 -7.43
CA SER A 88 -2.87 -5.43 -7.36
C SER A 88 -2.77 -6.55 -6.32
N TYR A 89 -1.58 -7.13 -6.12
CA TYR A 89 -1.35 -8.12 -5.07
C TYR A 89 -1.55 -7.50 -3.67
N ILE A 90 -1.00 -6.30 -3.44
CA ILE A 90 -1.18 -5.56 -2.19
C ILE A 90 -2.66 -5.24 -1.97
N GLU A 91 -3.37 -4.68 -2.97
CA GLU A 91 -4.80 -4.38 -2.88
C GLU A 91 -5.64 -5.61 -2.49
N ASN A 92 -5.42 -6.73 -3.17
CA ASN A 92 -6.14 -7.97 -2.89
C ASN A 92 -5.86 -8.46 -1.47
N HIS A 93 -4.63 -8.33 -0.99
CA HIS A 93 -4.29 -8.72 0.37
C HIS A 93 -4.90 -7.79 1.42
N ILE A 94 -5.00 -6.48 1.16
CA ILE A 94 -5.71 -5.51 2.04
C ILE A 94 -7.19 -5.89 2.15
N LYS A 95 -7.85 -6.16 1.01
CA LYS A 95 -9.26 -6.59 0.98
C LYS A 95 -9.48 -7.84 1.82
N ARG A 96 -8.67 -8.89 1.60
CA ARG A 96 -8.74 -10.12 2.41
C ARG A 96 -8.49 -9.87 3.89
N TYR A 97 -7.51 -9.04 4.24
CA TYR A 97 -7.22 -8.70 5.63
C TYR A 97 -8.44 -8.04 6.29
N CYS A 98 -9.06 -7.06 5.61
CA CYS A 98 -10.22 -6.33 6.13
C CYS A 98 -11.47 -7.21 6.25
N SER A 99 -11.65 -8.20 5.37
CA SER A 99 -12.82 -9.10 5.38
C SER A 99 -12.70 -10.31 6.32
N ASN A 100 -11.48 -10.75 6.63
CA ASN A 100 -11.23 -11.97 7.42
C ASN A 100 -10.73 -11.63 8.84
N GLU A 101 -9.58 -12.18 9.24
CA GLU A 101 -8.99 -12.07 10.58
C GLU A 101 -8.74 -10.61 11.02
N GLY A 102 -8.52 -9.69 10.07
CA GLY A 102 -8.34 -8.27 10.35
C GLY A 102 -9.66 -7.51 10.59
N GLY A 103 -10.82 -8.08 10.28
CA GLY A 103 -12.12 -7.39 10.44
C GLY A 103 -12.41 -6.96 11.88
N GLU A 104 -12.14 -7.83 12.86
CA GLU A 104 -12.31 -7.50 14.28
C GLU A 104 -11.26 -6.48 14.76
N LYS A 105 -10.04 -6.52 14.21
CA LYS A 105 -9.02 -5.50 14.47
C LYS A 105 -9.42 -4.14 13.92
N VAL A 106 -9.97 -4.08 12.71
CA VAL A 106 -10.50 -2.85 12.10
C VAL A 106 -11.59 -2.25 12.99
N LYS A 107 -12.56 -3.06 13.47
CA LYS A 107 -13.57 -2.59 14.44
C LYS A 107 -12.94 -2.06 15.72
N THR A 108 -11.90 -2.73 16.22
CA THR A 108 -11.17 -2.31 17.43
C THR A 108 -10.46 -0.97 17.21
N PHE A 109 -9.78 -0.80 16.07
CA PHE A 109 -9.14 0.45 15.69
C PHE A 109 -10.14 1.60 15.54
N LEU A 110 -11.33 1.32 15.01
CA LEU A 110 -12.40 2.31 14.90
C LEU A 110 -12.85 2.77 16.29
N LYS A 111 -13.14 1.82 17.21
CA LYS A 111 -13.52 2.14 18.59
C LYS A 111 -12.47 2.98 19.30
N ILE A 112 -11.20 2.58 19.25
CA ILE A 112 -10.10 3.35 19.85
C ILE A 112 -10.06 4.76 19.25
N SER A 113 -10.22 4.89 17.93
CA SER A 113 -10.16 6.21 17.26
C SER A 113 -11.36 7.10 17.61
N LEU A 114 -12.55 6.51 17.79
CA LEU A 114 -13.74 7.20 18.28
C LEU A 114 -13.52 7.71 19.70
N ASP A 115 -13.02 6.87 20.61
CA ASP A 115 -12.75 7.22 22.01
C ASP A 115 -11.68 8.31 22.12
N ASP A 116 -10.58 8.20 21.36
CA ASP A 116 -9.52 9.21 21.31
C ASP A 116 -10.07 10.59 20.92
N ILE A 117 -10.89 10.65 19.86
CA ILE A 117 -11.43 11.92 19.38
C ILE A 117 -12.53 12.45 20.30
N ARG A 118 -13.38 11.58 20.85
CA ARG A 118 -14.37 11.94 21.86
C ARG A 118 -13.70 12.63 23.06
N ASN A 119 -12.62 12.04 23.56
CA ASN A 119 -11.84 12.60 24.67
C ASN A 119 -11.17 13.92 24.31
N ALA A 120 -10.63 14.04 23.09
CA ALA A 120 -10.05 15.29 22.59
C ALA A 120 -11.09 16.42 22.52
N ILE A 121 -12.28 16.15 21.97
CA ILE A 121 -13.36 17.15 21.89
C ILE A 121 -13.85 17.54 23.28
N LEU A 122 -14.07 16.55 24.17
CA LEU A 122 -14.51 16.81 25.54
C LEU A 122 -13.50 17.67 26.31
N SER A 123 -12.21 17.39 26.14
CA SER A 123 -11.13 18.18 26.75
C SER A 123 -11.11 19.59 26.17
N ALA A 124 -11.20 19.74 24.85
CA ALA A 124 -11.25 21.04 24.19
C ALA A 124 -12.45 21.89 24.64
N ILE A 125 -13.64 21.30 24.81
CA ILE A 125 -14.83 21.98 25.36
C ILE A 125 -14.54 22.47 26.80
N ARG A 126 -13.95 21.62 27.65
CA ARG A 126 -13.70 21.96 29.05
C ARG A 126 -12.65 23.05 29.19
N GLU A 127 -11.53 22.94 28.48
CA GLU A 127 -10.40 23.85 28.55
C GLU A 127 -10.75 25.23 27.96
N SER A 128 -11.41 25.26 26.79
CA SER A 128 -11.84 26.54 26.19
C SER A 128 -12.83 27.29 27.08
N THR A 129 -13.75 26.57 27.72
CA THR A 129 -14.76 27.15 28.62
C THR A 129 -14.14 27.64 29.93
N ALA A 130 -13.17 26.91 30.50
CA ALA A 130 -12.48 27.33 31.72
C ALA A 130 -11.76 28.67 31.51
N VAL A 131 -11.01 28.79 30.41
CA VAL A 131 -10.32 30.05 30.05
C VAL A 131 -11.32 31.17 29.72
N ALA A 132 -12.42 30.83 29.05
CA ALA A 132 -13.44 31.80 28.66
C ALA A 132 -14.30 32.34 29.81
N LYS A 133 -14.31 31.65 30.96
CA LYS A 133 -14.99 32.12 32.17
C LYS A 133 -14.19 33.20 32.91
N ASP A 134 -12.87 33.09 32.87
CA ASP A 134 -11.95 33.98 33.59
C ASP A 134 -11.65 35.28 32.83
N LYS A 135 -11.93 35.30 31.53
CA LYS A 135 -11.78 36.45 30.63
C LYS A 135 -13.16 36.74 30.06
N SER A 136 -13.62 37.99 30.00
CA SER A 136 -14.89 38.36 29.34
C SER A 136 -14.86 37.98 27.84
N SER A 137 -15.18 36.72 27.54
CA SER A 137 -14.82 36.07 26.27
C SER A 137 -15.99 36.07 25.31
N THR A 138 -15.70 36.47 24.08
CA THR A 138 -16.65 36.46 22.97
C THR A 138 -16.77 35.05 22.39
N ALA A 139 -17.83 34.81 21.60
CA ALA A 139 -17.96 33.57 20.83
C ALA A 139 -16.71 33.30 19.96
N SER A 140 -16.18 34.33 19.29
CA SER A 140 -14.91 34.23 18.55
C SER A 140 -13.75 33.73 19.42
N GLY A 141 -13.54 34.33 20.59
CA GLY A 141 -12.43 33.93 21.47
C GLY A 141 -12.57 32.50 22.00
N TRP A 142 -13.79 32.06 22.29
CA TRP A 142 -14.05 30.66 22.66
C TRP A 142 -13.77 29.70 21.49
N LEU A 143 -14.15 30.07 20.25
CA LEU A 143 -13.89 29.26 19.06
C LEU A 143 -12.39 29.12 18.77
N ASP A 144 -11.61 30.18 18.98
CA ASP A 144 -10.15 30.15 18.82
C ASP A 144 -9.54 29.15 19.79
N LEU A 145 -9.85 29.29 21.09
CA LEU A 145 -9.40 28.35 22.13
C LEU A 145 -9.84 26.91 21.83
N PHE A 146 -11.10 26.71 21.46
CA PHE A 146 -11.62 25.40 21.14
C PHE A 146 -10.85 24.74 19.99
N CYS A 147 -10.59 25.47 18.89
CA CYS A 147 -9.81 24.96 17.77
C CYS A 147 -8.35 24.67 18.15
N ASP A 148 -7.74 25.53 18.98
CA ASP A 148 -6.37 25.33 19.47
C ASP A 148 -6.26 24.08 20.34
N HIS A 149 -7.21 23.86 21.24
CA HIS A 149 -7.23 22.67 22.11
C HIS A 149 -7.54 21.37 21.35
N LEU A 150 -8.26 21.42 20.23
CA LEU A 150 -8.37 20.26 19.33
C LEU A 150 -7.01 19.89 18.72
N GLY A 151 -6.20 20.90 18.38
CA GLY A 151 -4.81 20.76 17.99
C GLY A 151 -4.58 19.71 16.89
N SER A 152 -3.53 18.89 17.05
CA SER A 152 -3.21 17.82 16.10
C SER A 152 -4.13 16.60 16.21
N ASN A 153 -5.01 16.53 17.21
CA ASN A 153 -5.89 15.39 17.40
C ASN A 153 -7.06 15.37 16.41
N LEU A 154 -7.46 16.56 15.92
CA LEU A 154 -8.56 16.77 14.99
C LEU A 154 -8.30 18.03 14.15
N ILE A 155 -8.07 17.85 12.85
CA ILE A 155 -7.86 18.99 11.94
C ILE A 155 -9.21 19.68 11.70
N PHE A 156 -9.46 20.75 12.43
CA PHE A 156 -10.70 21.52 12.35
C PHE A 156 -10.43 23.01 12.13
N PRO A 157 -10.57 23.51 10.89
CA PRO A 157 -10.09 24.84 10.57
C PRO A 157 -11.06 25.95 11.05
N ARG A 158 -10.58 26.82 11.93
CA ARG A 158 -11.29 27.99 12.50
C ARG A 158 -11.97 28.88 11.46
N ARG A 159 -11.42 28.97 10.24
CA ARG A 159 -11.99 29.72 9.11
C ARG A 159 -13.41 29.27 8.72
N GLY A 160 -13.78 28.03 9.02
CA GLY A 160 -15.11 27.50 8.74
C GLY A 160 -16.22 28.01 9.67
N LEU A 161 -15.85 28.79 10.70
CA LEU A 161 -16.72 29.18 11.82
C LEU A 161 -17.03 30.68 11.85
N ILE A 162 -16.60 31.44 10.83
CA ILE A 162 -16.79 32.90 10.75
C ILE A 162 -18.28 33.29 10.87
N SER A 163 -19.19 32.48 10.34
CA SER A 163 -20.63 32.78 10.37
C SER A 163 -21.27 32.76 11.76
N ILE A 164 -20.60 32.23 12.78
CA ILE A 164 -21.10 32.16 14.16
C ILE A 164 -20.25 32.94 15.17
N GLU A 165 -19.16 33.58 14.73
CA GLU A 165 -18.18 34.19 15.65
C GLU A 165 -18.66 35.48 16.33
N HIS A 166 -19.71 36.10 15.78
CA HIS A 166 -20.35 37.29 16.32
C HIS A 166 -21.64 36.98 17.11
N GLN A 167 -22.00 35.71 17.30
CA GLN A 167 -23.18 35.36 18.10
C GLN A 167 -22.96 35.73 19.57
N GLU A 168 -23.97 36.31 20.21
CA GLU A 168 -23.92 36.60 21.64
C GLU A 168 -24.06 35.31 22.45
N ILE A 169 -23.03 35.02 23.25
CA ILE A 169 -22.99 33.91 24.21
C ILE A 169 -22.87 34.51 25.61
N ASN A 170 -24.01 34.64 26.28
CA ASN A 170 -24.09 35.26 27.60
C ASN A 170 -23.93 34.25 28.76
N ASP A 171 -23.94 32.94 28.45
CA ASP A 171 -23.81 31.86 29.41
C ASP A 171 -22.85 30.77 28.89
N ILE A 172 -21.59 30.91 29.28
CA ILE A 172 -20.50 30.02 28.87
C ILE A 172 -20.62 28.63 29.53
N GLU A 173 -21.20 28.52 30.72
CA GLU A 173 -21.45 27.19 31.31
C GLU A 173 -22.57 26.47 30.57
N PHE A 174 -23.65 27.18 30.21
CA PHE A 174 -24.71 26.58 29.38
C PHE A 174 -24.18 26.17 27.99
N LEU A 175 -23.26 26.95 27.39
CA LEU A 175 -22.58 26.53 26.16
C LEU A 175 -21.83 25.20 26.34
N LYS A 176 -21.06 25.05 27.42
CA LYS A 176 -20.33 23.81 27.73
C LYS A 176 -21.27 22.64 27.93
N GLU A 177 -22.37 22.82 28.66
CA GLU A 177 -23.39 21.79 28.86
C GLU A 177 -24.03 21.38 27.54
N ALA A 178 -24.45 22.35 26.72
CA ALA A 178 -25.06 22.10 25.41
C ALA A 178 -24.09 21.40 24.44
N MET A 179 -22.83 21.84 24.38
CA MET A 179 -21.77 21.18 23.60
C MET A 179 -21.53 19.75 24.05
N SER A 180 -21.46 19.51 25.36
CA SER A 180 -21.23 18.19 25.94
C SER A 180 -22.42 17.25 25.72
N ALA A 181 -23.65 17.76 25.83
CA ALA A 181 -24.87 16.99 25.60
C ALA A 181 -25.02 16.57 24.12
N ALA A 182 -24.55 17.41 23.18
CA ALA A 182 -24.59 17.11 21.76
C ALA A 182 -23.46 16.17 21.28
N LEU A 183 -22.43 15.93 22.11
CA LEU A 183 -21.31 15.05 21.77
C LEU A 183 -21.75 13.60 21.53
N ASP A 184 -22.58 13.05 22.42
CA ASP A 184 -23.03 11.65 22.32
C ASP A 184 -23.80 11.35 21.03
N PRO A 185 -24.87 12.12 20.69
CA PRO A 185 -25.56 11.96 19.41
C PRO A 185 -24.63 12.15 18.20
N ALA A 186 -23.71 13.11 18.25
CA ALA A 186 -22.78 13.36 17.15
C ALA A 186 -21.81 12.19 16.95
N MET A 187 -21.21 11.67 18.03
CA MET A 187 -20.29 10.54 17.96
C MET A 187 -20.99 9.26 17.50
N LYS A 188 -22.24 9.04 17.90
CA LYS A 188 -23.04 7.92 17.37
C LYS A 188 -23.23 8.04 15.86
N LYS A 189 -23.55 9.23 15.36
CA LYS A 189 -23.67 9.49 13.90
C LYS A 189 -22.34 9.27 13.19
N VAL A 190 -21.23 9.70 13.78
CA VAL A 190 -19.88 9.43 13.25
C VAL A 190 -19.61 7.93 13.17
N GLU A 191 -19.90 7.18 14.24
CA GLU A 191 -19.72 5.73 14.27
C GLU A 191 -20.54 5.03 13.19
N GLU A 192 -21.81 5.41 13.03
CA GLU A 192 -22.70 4.90 11.98
C GLU A 192 -22.14 5.19 10.58
N ASN A 193 -21.68 6.42 10.33
CA ASN A 193 -21.06 6.80 9.06
C ASN A 193 -19.79 5.98 8.79
N CYS A 194 -18.88 5.89 9.78
CA CYS A 194 -17.61 5.17 9.60
C CYS A 194 -17.79 3.66 9.48
N SER A 195 -18.81 3.08 10.12
CA SER A 195 -19.10 1.65 10.06
C SER A 195 -19.82 1.24 8.78
N SER A 196 -20.55 2.17 8.14
CA SER A 196 -21.27 1.94 6.89
C SER A 196 -20.42 2.21 5.65
N MET A 197 -19.29 2.91 5.78
CA MET A 197 -18.37 3.12 4.68
C MET A 197 -17.76 1.79 4.21
N PRO A 198 -17.76 1.51 2.90
CA PRO A 198 -17.10 0.34 2.35
C PRO A 198 -15.61 0.36 2.69
N THR A 199 -15.09 -0.74 3.24
CA THR A 199 -13.64 -0.92 3.44
C THR A 199 -12.85 -0.75 2.14
N ASP A 200 -13.49 -1.00 0.99
CA ASP A 200 -12.91 -0.79 -0.34
C ASP A 200 -12.53 0.67 -0.62
N GLU A 201 -13.20 1.63 0.01
CA GLU A 201 -12.83 3.05 -0.14
C GLU A 201 -11.49 3.37 0.53
N MET A 202 -11.04 2.60 1.54
CA MET A 202 -9.73 2.79 2.20
C MET A 202 -8.57 2.10 1.46
N VAL A 203 -8.89 1.14 0.60
CA VAL A 203 -7.89 0.27 -0.03
C VAL A 203 -6.83 1.07 -0.80
N PRO A 204 -7.19 2.08 -1.62
CA PRO A 204 -6.19 2.85 -2.37
C PRO A 204 -5.20 3.59 -1.46
N GLU A 205 -5.64 4.19 -0.37
CA GLU A 205 -4.74 4.90 0.55
C GLU A 205 -3.85 3.94 1.35
N ILE A 206 -4.38 2.79 1.76
CA ILE A 206 -3.59 1.76 2.45
C ILE A 206 -2.57 1.16 1.48
N GLU A 207 -2.98 0.84 0.25
CA GLU A 207 -2.11 0.34 -0.82
C GLU A 207 -0.97 1.30 -1.06
N LYS A 208 -1.26 2.61 -1.18
CA LYS A 208 -0.23 3.63 -1.39
C LYS A 208 0.82 3.61 -0.29
N ILE A 209 0.42 3.56 0.98
CA ILE A 209 1.35 3.51 2.12
C ILE A 209 2.22 2.25 2.07
N LEU A 210 1.61 1.08 1.80
CA LEU A 210 2.33 -0.19 1.74
C LEU A 210 3.27 -0.24 0.52
N SER A 211 2.83 0.24 -0.64
CA SER A 211 3.60 0.31 -1.87
C SER A 211 4.78 1.28 -1.77
N GLU A 212 4.61 2.43 -1.11
CA GLU A 212 5.71 3.35 -0.80
C GLU A 212 6.74 2.69 0.14
N HIS A 213 6.27 1.96 1.15
CA HIS A 213 7.14 1.25 2.09
C HIS A 213 7.93 0.10 1.43
N LEU A 214 7.27 -0.63 0.53
CA LEU A 214 7.82 -1.81 -0.17
C LEU A 214 8.36 -1.45 -1.55
N CYS A 215 8.63 -0.17 -1.80
CA CYS A 215 9.12 0.32 -3.09
C CYS A 215 10.59 -0.05 -3.33
N GLY A 216 11.02 0.11 -4.57
CA GLY A 216 12.42 0.06 -4.96
C GLY A 216 12.60 0.27 -6.47
N CYS A 217 13.77 -0.12 -6.97
CA CYS A 217 14.09 -0.03 -8.39
C CYS A 217 13.29 -1.00 -9.26
N TRP A 218 12.50 -0.47 -10.20
CA TRP A 218 11.68 -1.29 -11.12
C TRP A 218 12.39 -1.66 -12.42
N LYS A 219 13.69 -1.36 -12.56
CA LYS A 219 14.47 -1.78 -13.72
C LYS A 219 14.52 -3.30 -13.78
N GLN A 220 14.39 -3.84 -15.00
CA GLN A 220 14.39 -5.27 -15.28
C GLN A 220 15.63 -5.68 -16.07
N CYS A 221 16.15 -6.87 -15.77
CA CYS A 221 17.31 -7.42 -16.47
C CYS A 221 16.96 -7.64 -17.94
N PRO A 222 17.75 -7.12 -18.90
CA PRO A 222 17.40 -7.20 -20.31
C PRO A 222 17.41 -8.64 -20.86
N LEU A 223 18.07 -9.58 -20.17
CA LEU A 223 18.13 -10.99 -20.58
C LEU A 223 16.97 -11.83 -20.04
N CYS A 224 16.44 -11.52 -18.87
CA CYS A 224 15.47 -12.41 -18.21
C CYS A 224 14.29 -11.70 -17.57
N ASN A 225 14.22 -10.37 -17.57
CA ASN A 225 13.23 -9.53 -16.90
C ASN A 225 13.20 -9.61 -15.35
N ALA A 226 14.18 -10.28 -14.71
CA ALA A 226 14.30 -10.24 -13.25
C ALA A 226 14.49 -8.79 -12.76
N ILE A 227 13.88 -8.43 -11.64
CA ILE A 227 13.78 -7.03 -11.20
C ILE A 227 14.95 -6.72 -10.29
N CYS A 228 15.48 -5.50 -10.40
CA CYS A 228 16.56 -5.07 -9.53
C CYS A 228 16.10 -5.11 -8.07
N THR A 229 16.94 -5.62 -7.16
CA THR A 229 16.59 -5.73 -5.73
C THR A 229 16.90 -4.48 -4.91
N ASN A 230 17.51 -3.46 -5.51
CA ASN A 230 17.81 -2.21 -4.81
C ASN A 230 16.51 -1.56 -4.31
N THR A 231 16.48 -1.21 -3.02
CA THR A 231 15.31 -0.63 -2.35
C THR A 231 15.17 0.86 -2.61
N ILE A 232 16.14 1.49 -3.27
CA ILE A 232 16.11 2.90 -3.64
C ILE A 232 15.60 3.02 -5.10
N PRO A 233 14.45 3.69 -5.33
CA PRO A 233 14.00 4.02 -6.67
C PRO A 233 15.03 4.89 -7.41
N THR A 234 15.18 4.67 -8.72
CA THR A 234 16.09 5.48 -9.57
C THR A 234 17.50 5.63 -8.98
N HIS A 235 18.04 4.56 -8.37
CA HIS A 235 19.37 4.59 -7.79
C HIS A 235 20.47 4.69 -8.85
N GLU A 236 21.59 5.27 -8.46
CA GLU A 236 22.83 5.27 -9.22
C GLU A 236 23.55 3.90 -9.14
N GLY A 237 24.47 3.66 -10.08
CA GLY A 237 25.26 2.43 -10.16
C GLY A 237 24.56 1.26 -10.83
N ASP A 238 25.20 0.08 -10.79
CA ASP A 238 24.73 -1.09 -11.54
C ASP A 238 23.48 -1.73 -10.90
N HIS A 239 22.47 -2.00 -11.73
CA HIS A 239 21.33 -2.83 -11.35
C HIS A 239 21.75 -4.29 -11.21
N ASN A 240 21.26 -4.96 -10.18
CA ASN A 240 21.54 -6.37 -9.92
C ASN A 240 20.39 -7.06 -9.18
N VAL A 241 20.41 -8.38 -9.21
CA VAL A 241 19.51 -9.29 -8.50
C VAL A 241 20.27 -10.58 -8.20
N PRO A 242 20.13 -11.19 -7.01
CA PRO A 242 20.82 -12.44 -6.69
C PRO A 242 20.30 -13.62 -7.52
N PHE A 243 19.00 -13.63 -7.80
CA PHE A 243 18.35 -14.72 -8.53
C PHE A 243 17.82 -14.23 -9.87
N HIS A 244 18.53 -14.61 -10.92
CA HIS A 244 18.05 -14.43 -12.29
C HIS A 244 17.02 -15.51 -12.67
N ARG A 245 16.66 -15.64 -13.95
CA ARG A 245 15.75 -16.68 -14.44
C ARG A 245 16.13 -17.11 -15.87
N PRO A 246 15.65 -18.26 -16.37
CA PRO A 246 15.85 -18.70 -17.75
C PRO A 246 15.42 -17.61 -18.73
N GLN A 247 16.23 -17.36 -19.76
CA GLN A 247 15.94 -16.28 -20.71
C GLN A 247 14.65 -16.53 -21.51
N ALA A 248 14.24 -17.79 -21.68
CA ALA A 248 12.97 -18.21 -22.28
C ALA A 248 11.74 -17.57 -21.60
N VAL A 249 11.83 -17.26 -20.30
CA VAL A 249 10.74 -16.56 -19.57
C VAL A 249 10.46 -15.20 -20.19
N ASN A 250 11.49 -14.53 -20.73
CA ASN A 250 11.41 -13.26 -21.45
C ASN A 250 11.42 -13.44 -22.99
N GLY A 251 11.09 -14.63 -23.50
CA GLY A 251 10.96 -14.84 -24.95
C GLY A 251 12.27 -14.96 -25.73
N TRP A 252 13.42 -15.00 -25.05
CA TRP A 252 14.71 -15.17 -25.74
C TRP A 252 14.80 -16.52 -26.42
N HIS A 253 15.26 -16.49 -27.67
CA HIS A 253 15.40 -17.65 -28.52
C HIS A 253 16.72 -17.58 -29.30
N LYS A 254 17.17 -18.74 -29.78
CA LYS A 254 18.37 -18.86 -30.59
C LYS A 254 18.13 -18.14 -31.91
N HIS A 255 19.15 -17.41 -32.36
CA HIS A 255 19.09 -16.65 -33.60
C HIS A 255 18.76 -17.55 -34.81
N ARG A 256 17.88 -17.07 -35.70
CA ARG A 256 17.38 -17.79 -36.89
C ARG A 256 16.72 -19.14 -36.61
N THR A 257 16.33 -19.42 -35.37
CA THR A 257 15.51 -20.58 -35.05
C THR A 257 14.28 -20.15 -34.25
N ASP A 258 13.31 -21.04 -34.14
CA ASP A 258 12.18 -20.90 -33.24
C ASP A 258 12.51 -21.42 -31.82
N HIS A 259 13.77 -21.77 -31.52
CA HIS A 259 14.12 -22.48 -30.30
C HIS A 259 14.45 -21.56 -29.12
N PHE A 260 13.75 -21.69 -28.00
CA PHE A 260 14.03 -20.92 -26.78
C PHE A 260 15.46 -21.09 -26.24
N VAL A 261 15.96 -20.05 -25.56
CA VAL A 261 17.17 -20.11 -24.72
C VAL A 261 16.77 -20.45 -23.29
N ILE A 262 17.03 -21.68 -22.88
CA ILE A 262 16.61 -22.22 -21.57
C ILE A 262 17.62 -21.99 -20.45
N ASP A 263 18.82 -21.50 -20.77
CA ASP A 263 19.83 -21.19 -19.78
C ASP A 263 19.47 -19.91 -19.01
N CYS A 264 19.79 -19.87 -17.72
CA CYS A 264 19.77 -18.63 -16.96
C CYS A 264 20.84 -17.66 -17.51
N CYS A 265 20.61 -16.36 -17.39
CA CYS A 265 21.60 -15.38 -17.86
C CYS A 265 22.92 -15.48 -17.08
N THR A 266 22.90 -15.81 -15.78
CA THR A 266 24.10 -16.06 -14.97
C THR A 266 24.93 -17.21 -15.53
N SER A 267 24.29 -18.31 -15.93
CA SER A 267 24.96 -19.47 -16.54
C SER A 267 25.46 -19.16 -17.95
N SER A 268 24.75 -18.29 -18.67
CA SER A 268 25.19 -17.80 -19.98
C SER A 268 26.45 -16.95 -19.84
N VAL A 269 26.49 -16.02 -18.87
CA VAL A 269 27.68 -15.22 -18.53
C VAL A 269 28.83 -16.09 -18.04
N ALA A 270 28.58 -17.18 -17.32
CA ALA A 270 29.64 -18.13 -16.91
C ALA A 270 30.23 -18.95 -18.08
N SER A 271 29.56 -18.99 -19.23
CA SER A 271 29.94 -19.81 -20.38
C SER A 271 30.71 -19.05 -21.46
N ASP A 272 31.27 -19.77 -22.44
CA ASP A 272 31.87 -19.19 -23.66
C ASP A 272 30.86 -18.98 -24.79
N ARG A 273 29.57 -18.95 -24.46
CA ARG A 273 28.51 -18.69 -25.44
C ARG A 273 28.45 -17.22 -25.80
N PHE A 274 27.72 -16.94 -26.88
CA PHE A 274 27.55 -15.60 -27.41
C PHE A 274 26.06 -15.25 -27.50
N MET A 275 25.76 -13.97 -27.27
CA MET A 275 24.48 -13.37 -27.63
C MET A 275 24.61 -12.66 -28.98
N LEU A 276 23.51 -12.62 -29.72
CA LEU A 276 23.39 -11.88 -30.97
C LEU A 276 22.46 -10.69 -30.75
N LEU A 277 22.94 -9.50 -31.08
CA LEU A 277 22.15 -8.28 -31.05
C LEU A 277 21.37 -8.11 -32.36
N GLY A 278 20.38 -7.22 -32.36
CA GLY A 278 19.50 -6.99 -33.52
C GLY A 278 20.19 -6.52 -34.81
N ASN A 279 21.46 -6.13 -34.74
CA ASN A 279 22.30 -5.75 -35.88
C ASN A 279 23.30 -6.85 -36.28
N ASP A 280 23.00 -8.11 -35.98
CA ASP A 280 23.86 -9.29 -36.20
C ASP A 280 25.22 -9.26 -35.47
N ARG A 281 25.43 -8.27 -34.58
CA ARG A 281 26.64 -8.19 -33.77
C ARG A 281 26.64 -9.32 -32.74
N LYS A 282 27.66 -10.17 -32.81
CA LYS A 282 27.91 -11.25 -31.87
C LYS A 282 28.77 -10.75 -30.72
N ILE A 283 28.28 -10.89 -29.48
CA ILE A 283 29.01 -10.50 -28.27
C ILE A 283 29.09 -11.72 -27.34
N PRO A 284 30.28 -12.07 -26.80
CA PRO A 284 30.37 -13.09 -25.75
C PRO A 284 29.48 -12.71 -24.58
N TYR A 285 28.75 -13.66 -23.98
CA TYR A 285 27.92 -13.34 -22.81
C TYR A 285 28.75 -12.75 -21.67
N LYS A 286 30.01 -13.16 -21.49
CA LYS A 286 30.96 -12.55 -20.53
C LYS A 286 31.16 -11.04 -20.71
N ASN A 287 30.95 -10.55 -21.94
CA ASN A 287 31.12 -9.15 -22.34
C ASN A 287 29.79 -8.47 -22.68
N TYR A 288 28.66 -8.99 -22.17
CA TYR A 288 27.31 -8.49 -22.50
C TYR A 288 27.15 -6.97 -22.36
N ARG A 289 27.87 -6.34 -21.40
CA ARG A 289 27.85 -4.88 -21.18
C ARG A 289 28.24 -4.08 -22.42
N GLN A 290 29.04 -4.64 -23.34
CA GLN A 290 29.41 -4.01 -24.61
C GLN A 290 28.22 -3.82 -25.58
N ALA A 291 27.06 -4.44 -25.28
CA ALA A 291 25.82 -4.21 -26.01
C ALA A 291 25.24 -2.81 -25.79
N GLY A 292 25.66 -2.09 -24.74
CA GLY A 292 25.17 -0.74 -24.44
C GLY A 292 23.74 -0.73 -23.87
N GLY A 293 23.18 0.47 -23.70
CA GLY A 293 21.83 0.65 -23.15
C GLY A 293 21.65 -0.01 -21.78
N ASP A 294 20.51 -0.66 -21.56
CA ASP A 294 20.24 -1.37 -20.31
C ASP A 294 21.24 -2.51 -20.04
N TYR A 295 21.89 -3.12 -21.04
CA TYR A 295 22.90 -4.15 -20.78
C TYR A 295 24.13 -3.59 -20.05
N ALA A 296 24.50 -2.34 -20.34
CA ALA A 296 25.69 -1.73 -19.76
C ALA A 296 25.49 -1.35 -18.28
N THR A 297 24.24 -1.14 -17.85
CA THR A 297 23.87 -0.72 -16.49
C THR A 297 23.50 -1.88 -15.56
N TRP A 298 23.60 -3.12 -16.04
CA TRP A 298 23.34 -4.32 -15.24
C TRP A 298 24.64 -5.04 -14.86
N SER A 299 24.71 -5.53 -13.63
CA SER A 299 25.75 -6.44 -13.13
C SER A 299 25.14 -7.83 -12.91
N ILE A 300 25.53 -8.78 -13.75
CA ILE A 300 25.09 -10.19 -13.70
C ILE A 300 26.28 -11.02 -13.25
N THR A 301 26.24 -11.48 -12.00
CA THR A 301 27.29 -12.35 -11.45
C THR A 301 27.23 -13.73 -12.13
N PRO A 302 28.35 -14.24 -12.69
CA PRO A 302 28.39 -15.56 -13.27
C PRO A 302 28.05 -16.63 -12.21
N ASP A 303 27.09 -17.50 -12.50
CA ASP A 303 26.66 -18.56 -11.60
C ASP A 303 26.01 -19.72 -12.38
N SER A 304 26.29 -20.95 -11.95
CA SER A 304 25.77 -22.19 -12.52
C SER A 304 24.80 -22.92 -11.59
N SER A 305 24.37 -22.28 -10.49
CA SER A 305 23.38 -22.86 -9.60
C SER A 305 22.07 -23.16 -10.33
N THR A 306 21.44 -24.26 -9.95
CA THR A 306 20.13 -24.60 -10.48
C THR A 306 19.07 -23.73 -9.82
N GLN A 307 18.08 -23.29 -10.59
CA GLN A 307 16.92 -22.56 -10.07
C GLN A 307 15.65 -23.40 -10.21
N PRO A 308 15.28 -24.20 -9.19
CA PRO A 308 14.23 -25.20 -9.33
C PRO A 308 12.86 -24.59 -9.59
N TYR A 309 12.56 -23.42 -8.99
CA TYR A 309 11.32 -22.69 -9.21
C TYR A 309 11.10 -22.39 -10.70
N TRP A 310 12.08 -21.75 -11.35
CA TRP A 310 11.95 -21.36 -12.76
C TRP A 310 12.04 -22.55 -13.72
N LYS A 311 12.78 -23.61 -13.36
CA LYS A 311 12.75 -24.87 -14.11
C LYS A 311 11.35 -25.49 -14.09
N TRP A 312 10.71 -25.51 -12.93
CA TRP A 312 9.32 -25.96 -12.81
C TRP A 312 8.38 -25.06 -13.64
N PHE A 313 8.47 -23.73 -13.50
CA PHE A 313 7.63 -22.79 -14.27
C PHE A 313 7.72 -23.05 -15.78
N VAL A 314 8.94 -23.10 -16.33
CA VAL A 314 9.17 -23.35 -17.76
C VAL A 314 8.63 -24.71 -18.19
N SER A 315 8.80 -25.75 -17.38
CA SER A 315 8.28 -27.08 -17.69
C SER A 315 6.76 -27.15 -17.62
N HIS A 316 6.16 -26.53 -16.61
CA HIS A 316 4.73 -26.58 -16.35
C HIS A 316 3.94 -25.74 -17.35
N PHE A 317 4.41 -24.52 -17.66
CA PHE A 317 3.77 -23.61 -18.61
C PHE A 317 4.36 -23.67 -20.02
N ARG A 318 5.03 -24.76 -20.37
CA ARG A 318 5.72 -24.92 -21.65
C ARG A 318 4.84 -24.55 -22.85
N SER A 319 3.70 -25.21 -23.02
CA SER A 319 2.83 -25.00 -24.18
C SER A 319 2.29 -23.57 -24.23
N LYS A 320 2.01 -22.96 -23.07
CA LYS A 320 1.56 -21.56 -22.98
C LYS A 320 2.65 -20.58 -23.38
N LEU A 321 3.90 -20.83 -22.98
CA LEU A 321 5.06 -20.04 -23.44
C LEU A 321 5.28 -20.18 -24.95
N GLU A 322 5.19 -21.40 -25.48
CA GLU A 322 5.33 -21.67 -26.92
C GLU A 322 4.25 -20.95 -27.74
N GLU A 323 2.99 -21.04 -27.30
CA GLU A 323 1.85 -20.32 -27.89
C GLU A 323 2.05 -18.80 -27.82
N LYS A 324 2.41 -18.27 -26.65
CA LYS A 324 2.48 -16.81 -26.43
C LYS A 324 3.61 -16.15 -27.22
N TYR A 325 4.77 -16.77 -27.29
CA TYR A 325 5.94 -16.21 -27.98
C TYR A 325 6.10 -16.71 -29.43
N GLN A 326 5.32 -17.71 -29.86
CA GLN A 326 5.47 -18.37 -31.16
C GLN A 326 6.88 -18.94 -31.35
N LYS A 327 7.35 -19.63 -30.31
CA LYS A 327 8.66 -20.30 -30.21
C LYS A 327 8.47 -21.71 -29.67
N LYS A 328 9.51 -22.53 -29.70
CA LYS A 328 9.49 -23.94 -29.31
C LYS A 328 10.60 -24.23 -28.34
N PHE A 329 10.32 -25.06 -27.36
CA PHE A 329 11.38 -25.76 -26.65
C PHE A 329 11.77 -26.97 -27.50
N THR A 330 13.07 -27.19 -27.71
CA THR A 330 13.53 -28.43 -28.34
C THR A 330 13.37 -29.57 -27.34
N ASP A 331 13.05 -30.79 -27.81
CA ASP A 331 13.06 -32.01 -27.00
C ASP A 331 14.48 -32.36 -26.54
N THR A 332 14.94 -31.64 -25.53
CA THR A 332 16.07 -32.07 -24.71
C THR A 332 15.48 -32.94 -23.62
N GLY A 333 15.45 -34.26 -23.85
CA GLY A 333 15.09 -35.31 -22.87
C GLY A 333 15.89 -35.33 -21.56
N LYS A 334 16.57 -34.22 -21.21
CA LYS A 334 17.24 -33.97 -19.92
C LYS A 334 16.52 -32.96 -19.02
N PHE A 335 15.55 -32.19 -19.54
CA PHE A 335 14.73 -31.30 -18.70
C PHE A 335 13.53 -32.01 -18.05
N LEU A 336 13.17 -33.19 -18.56
CA LEU A 336 11.87 -33.85 -18.31
C LEU A 336 11.85 -34.87 -17.16
N MET A 337 12.96 -35.13 -16.47
CA MET A 337 12.97 -36.13 -15.41
C MET A 337 13.04 -35.45 -14.04
N HIS A 338 11.86 -35.30 -13.43
CA HIS A 338 11.61 -34.94 -12.03
C HIS A 338 11.68 -33.45 -11.66
N GLY A 339 10.68 -32.68 -12.09
CA GLY A 339 10.23 -31.54 -11.28
C GLY A 339 9.54 -32.09 -10.01
N PRO A 340 9.92 -31.69 -8.79
CA PRO A 340 9.30 -32.22 -7.57
C PRO A 340 7.80 -31.89 -7.51
N LYS A 341 7.00 -32.83 -6.99
CA LYS A 341 5.59 -32.61 -6.63
C LYS A 341 5.48 -31.48 -5.59
N LEU A 342 4.36 -30.76 -5.58
CA LEU A 342 4.08 -29.57 -4.75
C LEU A 342 4.53 -29.65 -3.28
N GLN A 343 4.50 -30.84 -2.68
CA GLN A 343 4.77 -31.01 -1.25
C GLN A 343 6.23 -30.82 -0.82
N SER A 344 7.18 -30.58 -1.73
CA SER A 344 8.55 -30.15 -1.36
C SER A 344 8.84 -28.65 -1.64
N ARG A 345 7.83 -27.84 -1.99
CA ARG A 345 8.03 -26.58 -2.75
C ARG A 345 8.24 -25.28 -1.96
N MET A 346 8.24 -25.27 -0.63
CA MET A 346 8.63 -24.07 0.15
C MET A 346 10.14 -23.99 0.50
N CYS A 347 10.87 -25.12 0.47
CA CYS A 347 12.33 -25.14 0.71
C CYS A 347 13.18 -24.66 -0.47
N LEU A 348 12.57 -24.21 -1.57
CA LEU A 348 13.26 -23.79 -2.79
C LEU A 348 13.41 -22.26 -2.92
N MET A 349 12.82 -21.49 -2.00
CA MET A 349 12.95 -20.02 -1.92
C MET A 349 13.65 -19.55 -0.64
N THR A 350 14.41 -20.45 -0.01
CA THR A 350 15.35 -20.14 1.10
C THR A 350 16.76 -20.10 0.58
#